data_AF-A0A1Y0BZ32-F1
#
_entry.id   AF-A0A1Y0BZ32-F1
#
_cell.length_a   1.000
_cell.length_b   1.000
_cell.length_c   1.000
_cell.angle_alpha   90.00
_cell.angle_beta   90.00
_cell.angle_gamma   90.00
#
_symmetry.space_group_name_H-M   'P 1'
#
loop_
_entity.id
_entity.type
_entity.pdbx_description
1 polymer ?
#
loop_
_entity_poly.entity_id
_entity_poly.type
_entity_poly.pdbx_seq_one_letter_code
_entity_poly.pdbx_strand_id
1 'polypeptide(L)'
;MMLQWTSHDHIIGTQTAVGMRGVYSVQRVGPEWILQGQGHDGLTMLAIPVEGKAFASLDSAKTWAGELDRVRSVEPQVSGS
;
A
#
# COMPACT_ATOMS: atom_id res chain seq x y z
N MET A 1 -13.44 3.15 1.39
CA MET A 1 -13.50 3.21 -0.09
C MET A 1 -12.66 2.06 -0.62
N MET A 2 -12.97 1.49 -1.78
CA MET A 2 -12.16 0.42 -2.39
C MET A 2 -11.08 1.07 -3.26
N LEU A 3 -9.83 0.62 -3.13
CA LEU A 3 -8.72 1.11 -3.97
C LEU A 3 -8.95 0.71 -5.43
N GLN A 4 -8.93 1.69 -6.34
CA GLN A 4 -9.03 1.45 -7.77
C GLN A 4 -7.62 1.26 -8.34
N TRP A 5 -7.32 0.03 -8.76
CA TRP A 5 -6.01 -0.34 -9.26
C TRP A 5 -5.91 -0.12 -10.77
N THR A 6 -4.85 0.53 -11.19
CA THR A 6 -4.50 0.74 -12.61
C THR A 6 -3.24 -0.04 -12.93
N SER A 7 -3.23 -0.74 -14.07
CA SER A 7 -2.02 -1.37 -14.59
C SER A 7 -1.27 -0.36 -15.46
N HIS A 8 0.04 -0.24 -15.28
CA HIS A 8 0.86 0.57 -16.17
C HIS A 8 1.38 -0.28 -17.33
N ASP A 9 0.97 0.05 -18.56
CA ASP A 9 1.39 -0.66 -19.78
C ASP A 9 2.92 -0.68 -19.99
N HIS A 10 3.63 0.35 -19.51
CA HIS A 10 5.08 0.46 -19.68
C HIS A 10 5.88 -0.40 -18.67
N ILE A 11 5.26 -0.85 -17.57
CA ILE A 11 5.94 -1.66 -16.55
C ILE A 11 5.11 -2.91 -16.31
N ILE A 12 5.41 -3.96 -17.09
CA ILE A 12 4.78 -5.27 -16.95
C ILE A 12 4.93 -5.75 -15.51
N GLY A 13 3.79 -6.05 -14.87
CA GLY A 13 3.75 -6.57 -13.51
C GLY A 13 3.68 -5.53 -12.39
N THR A 14 3.50 -4.24 -12.71
CA THR A 14 3.24 -3.19 -11.72
C THR A 14 1.81 -2.66 -11.81
N GLN A 15 1.15 -2.57 -10.66
CA GLN A 15 -0.15 -1.92 -10.51
C GLN A 15 -0.09 -0.84 -9.44
N THR A 16 -0.83 0.25 -9.64
CA THR A 16 -0.89 1.37 -8.70
C THR A 16 -2.32 1.71 -8.32
N ALA A 17 -2.52 2.26 -7.14
CA ALA A 17 -3.80 2.79 -6.70
C ALA A 17 -3.59 4.04 -5.84
N VAL A 18 -4.49 5.01 -5.96
CA VAL A 18 -4.51 6.19 -5.08
C VAL A 18 -5.57 5.96 -4.01
N GLY A 19 -5.14 6.01 -2.74
CA GLY A 19 -6.00 5.88 -1.57
C GLY A 19 -6.04 7.15 -0.73
N MET A 20 -6.73 7.06 0.41
CA MET A 20 -6.82 8.12 1.39
C MET A 20 -5.46 8.48 2.00
N ARG A 21 -4.61 7.47 2.25
CA ARG A 21 -3.31 7.66 2.90
C ARG A 21 -2.20 8.07 1.94
N GLY A 22 -2.39 7.86 0.63
CA GLY A 22 -1.38 8.14 -0.38
C GLY A 22 -1.49 7.22 -1.59
N VAL A 23 -0.36 6.97 -2.25
CA VAL A 23 -0.25 6.11 -3.43
C VAL A 23 0.29 4.74 -3.01
N TYR A 24 -0.36 3.69 -3.48
CA TYR A 24 0.08 2.32 -3.35
C TYR A 24 0.61 1.81 -4.69
N SER A 25 1.66 0.99 -4.64
CA SER A 25 2.15 0.26 -5.80
C SER A 25 2.41 -1.19 -5.42
N VAL A 26 2.07 -2.11 -6.33
CA VAL A 26 2.34 -3.53 -6.19
C VAL A 26 3.08 -4.00 -7.43
N GLN A 27 4.27 -4.57 -7.23
CA GLN A 27 5.12 -5.07 -8.30
C GLN A 27 5.39 -6.56 -8.11
N ARG A 28 5.41 -7.32 -9.22
CA ARG A 28 5.87 -8.71 -9.21
C ARG A 28 7.40 -8.77 -9.19
N VAL A 29 7.97 -9.42 -8.19
CA VAL A 29 9.41 -9.68 -8.05
C VAL A 29 9.60 -11.18 -7.86
N GLY A 30 10.02 -11.87 -8.93
CA GLY A 30 10.09 -13.33 -8.93
C GLY A 30 8.71 -13.98 -8.65
N PRO A 31 8.60 -14.87 -7.65
CA PRO A 31 7.32 -15.48 -7.25
C PRO A 31 6.46 -14.58 -6.35
N GLU A 32 7.01 -13.47 -5.84
CA GLU A 32 6.37 -12.63 -4.84
C GLU A 32 5.79 -11.35 -5.45
N TRP A 33 4.86 -10.75 -4.71
CA TRP A 33 4.27 -9.45 -4.99
C TRP A 33 4.67 -8.49 -3.88
N ILE A 34 5.44 -7.46 -4.22
CA ILE A 34 5.94 -6.47 -3.29
C ILE A 34 5.01 -5.26 -3.31
N LEU A 35 4.39 -4.99 -2.17
CA LEU A 35 3.58 -3.79 -1.94
C LEU A 35 4.45 -2.69 -1.34
N GLN A 36 4.42 -1.52 -1.96
CA GLN A 36 4.98 -0.28 -1.43
C GLN A 36 3.88 0.75 -1.27
N GLY A 37 4.08 1.72 -0.38
CA GLY A 37 3.18 2.84 -0.25
C GLY A 37 3.94 4.12 0.07
N GLN A 38 3.47 5.20 -0.54
CA GLN A 38 4.00 6.54 -0.39
C GLN A 38 2.85 7.44 0.08
N GLY A 39 3.06 8.20 1.15
CA GLY A 39 2.11 9.21 1.60
C GLY A 39 1.92 10.32 0.58
N HIS A 40 0.87 11.12 0.71
CA HIS A 40 0.67 12.32 -0.14
C HIS A 40 1.79 13.36 0.06
N ASP A 41 2.51 13.28 1.17
CA ASP A 41 3.74 14.04 1.47
C ASP A 41 4.99 13.53 0.73
N GLY A 42 4.88 12.42 -0.02
CA GLY A 42 5.99 11.85 -0.79
C GLY A 42 6.92 10.92 0.00
N LEU A 43 6.72 10.77 1.32
CA LEU A 43 7.52 9.85 2.13
C LEU A 43 6.93 8.43 2.11
N THR A 44 7.78 7.44 2.37
CA THR A 44 7.32 6.05 2.55
C THR A 44 6.35 5.97 3.72
N MET A 45 5.22 5.29 3.51
CA MET A 45 4.25 5.08 4.58
C MET A 45 4.88 4.24 5.70
N LEU A 46 4.88 4.75 6.93
CA LEU A 46 5.47 4.07 8.10
C LEU A 46 4.89 2.68 8.39
N ALA A 47 3.65 2.43 7.96
CA ALA A 47 2.98 1.14 8.14
C ALA A 47 3.48 0.05 7.15
N ILE A 48 4.25 0.43 6.13
CA ILE A 48 4.83 -0.47 5.15
C ILE A 48 6.36 -0.43 5.33
N PRO A 49 7.04 -1.58 5.42
CA PRO A 49 8.50 -1.61 5.46
C PRO A 49 9.11 -0.83 4.30
N VAL A 50 10.29 -0.23 4.51
CA VAL A 50 10.97 0.57 3.46
C VAL A 50 11.27 -0.27 2.22
N GLU A 51 11.63 -1.53 2.41
CA GLU A 51 11.84 -2.52 1.35
C GLU A 51 10.54 -2.98 0.64
N GLY A 52 9.38 -2.59 1.18
CA GLY A 52 8.07 -3.09 0.77
C GLY A 52 7.64 -4.32 1.56
N LYS A 53 6.35 -4.65 1.45
CA LYS A 53 5.76 -5.83 2.08
C LYS A 53 5.52 -6.91 1.03
N ALA A 54 6.14 -8.08 1.21
CA ALA A 54 5.96 -9.21 0.31
C ALA A 54 4.66 -9.98 0.56
N PHE A 55 4.07 -10.46 -0.53
CA PHE A 55 2.88 -11.30 -0.54
C PHE A 55 3.03 -12.41 -1.58
N ALA A 56 2.46 -13.59 -1.28
CA ALA A 56 2.43 -14.72 -2.21
C ALA A 56 1.49 -14.50 -3.41
N SER A 57 0.62 -13.49 -3.36
CA SER A 57 -0.38 -13.24 -4.40
C SER A 57 -0.77 -11.77 -4.47
N LEU A 58 -1.07 -11.31 -5.68
CA LEU A 58 -1.52 -9.96 -5.96
C LEU A 58 -2.78 -9.59 -5.16
N ASP A 59 -3.74 -10.50 -5.09
CA ASP A 59 -5.01 -10.29 -4.37
C ASP A 59 -4.77 -10.01 -2.88
N SER A 60 -3.87 -10.77 -2.24
CA SER A 60 -3.53 -10.56 -0.83
C SER A 60 -2.88 -9.21 -0.59
N ALA A 61 -2.01 -8.76 -1.50
CA ALA A 61 -1.38 -7.43 -1.44
C ALA A 61 -2.44 -6.32 -1.56
N LYS A 62 -3.38 -6.45 -2.51
CA LYS A 62 -4.47 -5.48 -2.72
C LYS A 62 -5.43 -5.42 -1.53
N THR A 63 -5.79 -6.57 -0.98
CA THR A 63 -6.66 -6.69 0.19
C THR A 63 -6.02 -6.00 1.40
N TRP A 64 -4.75 -6.32 1.68
CA TRP A 64 -4.04 -5.70 2.80
C TRP A 64 -3.89 -4.18 2.63
N ALA A 65 -3.60 -3.69 1.42
CA ALA A 65 -3.54 -2.26 1.15
C ALA A 65 -4.90 -1.57 1.38
N GLY A 66 -6.01 -2.21 0.98
CA GLY A 66 -7.36 -1.69 1.21
C GLY A 66 -7.72 -1.64 2.69
N GLU A 67 -7.32 -2.64 3.48
CA GLU A 67 -7.46 -2.63 4.94
C GLU A 67 -6.64 -1.49 5.56
N LEU A 68 -5.38 -1.35 5.15
CA LEU A 68 -4.50 -0.27 5.64
C LEU A 68 -5.07 1.13 5.34
N ASP A 69 -5.59 1.35 4.14
CA ASP A 69 -6.17 2.62 3.71
C ASP A 69 -7.49 2.96 4.45
N ARG A 70 -8.21 1.93 4.90
CA ARG A 70 -9.45 2.07 5.66
C ARG A 70 -9.24 2.41 7.13
N VAL A 71 -8.12 2.00 7.71
CA VAL A 71 -7.79 2.34 9.09
C VAL A 71 -7.61 3.85 9.17
N ARG A 72 -8.62 4.56 9.68
CA ARG A 72 -8.46 5.94 10.14
C ARG A 72 -7.27 5.93 11.08
N SER A 73 -6.30 6.81 10.84
CA SER A 73 -5.27 7.12 11.81
C SER A 73 -5.96 7.51 13.10
N VAL A 74 -6.16 6.55 14.00
CA VAL A 74 -6.49 6.84 15.39
C VAL A 74 -5.26 7.55 15.89
N GLU A 75 -5.39 8.87 16.02
CA GLU A 75 -4.48 9.68 16.81
C GLU A 75 -4.22 8.87 18.09
N PRO A 76 -2.95 8.55 18.43
CA PRO A 76 -2.68 7.86 19.67
C PRO A 76 -3.30 8.73 20.77
N GLN A 77 -4.38 8.24 21.36
CA GLN A 77 -5.01 8.86 22.51
C GLN A 77 -3.96 8.74 23.61
N VAL A 78 -3.09 9.74 23.74
CA VAL A 78 -2.21 9.89 24.89
C VAL A 78 -3.17 10.21 26.04
N SER A 79 -3.72 9.16 26.65
CA SER A 79 -4.43 9.26 27.91
C SER A 79 -3.35 9.46 28.97
N GLY A 80 -2.89 10.71 29.11
CA GLY A 80 -2.15 11.14 30.28
C GLY A 80 -3.14 11.19 31.45
N SER A 81 -2.96 10.28 32.40
CA SER A 81 -3.54 10.37 33.75
C SER A 81 -2.48 10.85 34.73
#